data_AF-A0A2G9UFC4-F1
#
_entry.id   AF-A0A2G9UFC4-F1
#
_cell.length_a   1.000
_cell.length_b   1.000
_cell.length_c   1.000
_cell.angle_alpha   90.00
_cell.angle_beta   90.00
_cell.angle_gamma   90.00
#
_symmetry.space_group_name_H-M   'P 1'
#
loop_
_entity.id
_entity.type
_entity.pdbx_description
1 polymer ?
#
loop_
_entity_poly.entity_id
_entity_poly.type
_entity_poly.pdbx_seq_one_letter_code
_entity_poly.pdbx_strand_id
1 'polypeptide(L)'
;MVLKDLAAEEAGVKDNDHFFVQWHGMAETSCLASDVFLSTGVQNCSIYDTDIPVRRLLTSFNRLTAGQGMKASTPREDVDCRLTAGTNVFGRYLNGVPQEKVCKTVADEKDVTGKFAHVEQKRASRENISLWTAVIEDAFPVSQVSPQLSTIFLVMVLSITAFYA
;
A
#
# COMPACT_ATOMS: atom_id res chain seq x y z
N MET A 1 -1.39 -4.95 -24.41
CA MET A 1 -1.19 -4.21 -23.15
C MET A 1 0.23 -4.47 -22.71
N VAL A 2 1.13 -3.52 -22.96
CA VAL A 2 2.53 -3.60 -22.57
C VAL A 2 2.55 -3.21 -21.10
N LEU A 3 2.54 -4.19 -20.19
CA LEU A 3 3.21 -4.04 -18.91
C LEU A 3 4.67 -3.83 -19.29
N LYS A 4 5.04 -2.58 -19.60
CA LYS A 4 6.44 -2.17 -19.53
C LYS A 4 6.83 -2.53 -18.13
N ASP A 5 7.90 -3.29 -18.06
CA ASP A 5 8.22 -4.21 -16.99
C ASP A 5 8.67 -3.42 -15.77
N LEU A 6 7.72 -2.72 -15.12
CA LEU A 6 7.95 -1.89 -13.93
C LEU A 6 8.67 -2.71 -12.86
N ALA A 7 8.35 -4.01 -12.80
CA ALA A 7 9.03 -4.98 -11.95
C ALA A 7 10.46 -5.33 -12.40
N ALA A 8 10.79 -5.30 -13.70
CA ALA A 8 12.16 -5.51 -14.18
C ALA A 8 13.01 -4.24 -14.09
N GLU A 9 12.41 -3.04 -14.17
CA GLU A 9 13.09 -1.77 -13.89
C GLU A 9 13.52 -1.66 -12.40
N GLU A 10 12.85 -2.37 -11.49
CA GLU A 10 13.22 -2.47 -10.06
C GLU A 10 14.49 -3.31 -9.79
N ALA A 11 14.94 -4.15 -10.73
CA ALA A 11 16.12 -4.99 -10.51
C ALA A 11 17.44 -4.19 -10.34
N GLY A 12 17.42 -2.88 -10.64
CA GLY A 12 18.56 -1.97 -10.51
C GLY A 12 18.54 -1.02 -9.31
N VAL A 13 17.42 -0.89 -8.59
CA VAL A 13 17.26 0.06 -7.49
C VAL A 13 17.05 -0.71 -6.19
N LYS A 14 17.96 -0.54 -5.21
CA LYS A 14 17.87 -1.15 -3.86
C LYS A 14 16.81 -0.48 -2.98
N ASP A 15 15.71 -0.01 -3.56
CA ASP A 15 14.63 0.60 -2.79
C ASP A 15 13.59 -0.49 -2.49
N ASN A 16 13.59 -0.95 -1.23
CA ASN A 16 12.72 -2.02 -0.77
C ASN A 16 11.32 -1.52 -0.38
N ASP A 17 11.01 -0.24 -0.58
CA ASP A 17 9.77 0.39 -0.10
C ASP A 17 8.62 0.44 -1.12
N HIS A 18 8.80 -0.11 -2.31
CA HIS A 18 7.73 -0.13 -3.31
C HIS A 18 6.78 -1.32 -3.12
N PHE A 19 5.49 -1.03 -3.28
CA PHE A 19 4.41 -2.00 -3.26
C PHE A 19 3.31 -1.59 -4.24
N PHE A 20 2.47 -2.56 -4.60
CA PHE A 20 1.40 -2.39 -5.56
C PHE A 20 0.07 -2.64 -4.91
N VAL A 21 -0.87 -1.72 -5.13
CA VAL A 21 -2.24 -1.86 -4.63
C VAL A 21 -3.19 -2.08 -5.80
N GLN A 22 -4.07 -3.08 -5.69
CA GLN A 22 -5.16 -3.30 -6.61
C GLN A 22 -6.49 -3.29 -5.86
N TRP A 23 -7.41 -2.43 -6.30
CA TRP A 23 -8.76 -2.33 -5.74
C TRP A 23 -9.79 -3.00 -6.65
N HIS A 24 -10.64 -3.81 -6.04
CA HIS A 24 -11.80 -4.47 -6.62
C HIS A 24 -13.07 -4.19 -5.80
N GLY A 25 -14.22 -4.34 -6.44
CA GLY A 25 -15.50 -4.32 -5.76
C GLY A 25 -15.98 -5.74 -5.44
N MET A 26 -16.47 -5.95 -4.22
CA MET A 26 -17.18 -7.19 -3.86
C MET A 26 -18.68 -6.95 -3.69
N ALA A 27 -19.45 -8.03 -3.82
CA ALA A 27 -20.89 -8.02 -3.56
C ALA A 27 -21.16 -7.88 -2.05
N GLU A 28 -22.32 -7.33 -1.69
CA GLU A 28 -22.75 -7.19 -0.28
C GLU A 28 -22.89 -8.55 0.43
N THR A 29 -23.11 -9.62 -0.33
CA THR A 29 -23.22 -11.00 0.16
C THR A 29 -21.88 -11.73 0.26
N SER A 30 -20.78 -11.14 -0.21
CA SER A 30 -19.44 -11.69 -0.09
C SER A 30 -18.80 -11.24 1.22
N CYS A 31 -18.02 -12.13 1.84
CA CYS A 31 -17.19 -11.82 3.03
C CYS A 31 -17.99 -11.10 4.12
N LEU A 32 -19.04 -11.76 4.61
CA LEU A 32 -20.08 -11.14 5.45
C LEU A 32 -19.55 -10.46 6.71
N ALA A 33 -18.39 -10.88 7.21
CA ALA A 33 -17.77 -10.33 8.40
C ALA A 33 -16.97 -9.03 8.16
N SER A 34 -16.85 -8.56 6.92
CA SER A 34 -16.08 -7.36 6.57
C SER A 34 -16.70 -6.53 5.45
N ASP A 35 -16.44 -5.23 5.49
CA ASP A 35 -16.77 -4.28 4.42
C ASP A 35 -15.62 -4.11 3.44
N VAL A 36 -14.41 -4.40 3.93
CA VAL A 36 -13.17 -4.42 3.16
C VAL A 36 -12.39 -5.68 3.50
N PHE A 37 -11.94 -6.40 2.49
CA PHE A 37 -11.09 -7.57 2.64
C PHE A 37 -9.74 -7.32 1.95
N LEU A 38 -8.66 -7.43 2.71
CA LEU A 38 -7.30 -7.09 2.29
C LEU A 38 -6.43 -8.35 2.25
N SER A 39 -5.81 -8.62 1.12
CA SER A 39 -5.03 -9.84 0.89
C SER A 39 -3.70 -9.54 0.19
N THR A 40 -2.70 -10.37 0.42
CA THR A 40 -1.43 -10.36 -0.32
C THR A 40 -1.43 -11.29 -1.53
N GLY A 41 -2.58 -11.83 -1.94
CA GLY A 41 -2.67 -12.82 -3.02
C GLY A 41 -2.59 -14.27 -2.55
N VAL A 42 -2.57 -14.52 -1.23
CA VAL A 42 -2.53 -15.86 -0.63
C VAL A 42 -3.54 -16.01 0.50
N GLN A 43 -3.82 -17.26 0.89
CA GLN A 43 -4.70 -17.58 2.00
C GLN A 43 -4.05 -17.24 3.35
N ASN A 44 -4.70 -17.61 4.46
CA ASN A 44 -4.20 -17.39 5.81
C ASN A 44 -2.80 -17.95 6.01
N CYS A 45 -1.81 -17.05 6.13
CA CYS A 45 -0.45 -17.40 6.50
C CYS A 45 0.16 -16.32 7.41
N SER A 46 1.36 -16.58 7.94
CA SER A 46 2.01 -15.70 8.90
C SER A 46 2.45 -14.34 8.34
N ILE A 47 2.41 -14.13 7.01
CA ILE A 47 2.77 -12.83 6.42
C ILE A 47 1.89 -11.69 6.95
N TYR A 48 0.63 -11.97 7.26
CA TYR A 48 -0.33 -10.99 7.79
C TYR A 48 -0.03 -10.57 9.24
N ASP A 49 0.86 -11.29 9.94
CA ASP A 49 1.33 -10.93 11.28
C ASP A 49 2.52 -9.94 11.22
N THR A 50 3.02 -9.62 10.01
CA THR A 50 4.18 -8.74 9.79
C THR A 50 3.78 -7.34 9.35
N ASP A 51 4.73 -6.40 9.38
CA ASP A 51 4.53 -5.03 8.89
C ASP A 51 4.63 -4.97 7.36
N ILE A 52 3.50 -5.22 6.71
CA ILE A 52 3.33 -5.17 5.24
C ILE A 52 2.26 -4.13 4.86
N PRO A 53 2.24 -3.64 3.61
CA PRO A 53 1.23 -2.69 3.13
C PRO A 53 -0.21 -3.07 3.46
N VAL A 54 -0.59 -4.35 3.32
CA VAL A 54 -1.92 -4.86 3.71
C VAL A 54 -2.22 -4.61 5.19
N ARG A 55 -1.25 -4.85 6.08
CA ARG A 55 -1.43 -4.66 7.52
C ARG A 55 -1.52 -3.19 7.89
N ARG A 56 -0.75 -2.32 7.23
CA ARG A 56 -0.82 -0.86 7.41
C ARG A 56 -2.17 -0.31 6.96
N LEU A 57 -2.65 -0.71 5.79
CA LEU A 57 -3.99 -0.36 5.29
C LEU A 57 -5.09 -0.85 6.23
N LEU A 58 -5.04 -2.10 6.67
CA LEU A 58 -5.99 -2.68 7.62
C LEU A 58 -6.07 -1.88 8.91
N THR A 59 -4.91 -1.59 9.51
CA THR A 59 -4.81 -0.87 10.78
C THR A 59 -5.36 0.55 10.64
N SER A 60 -4.98 1.25 9.57
CA SER A 60 -5.41 2.62 9.29
C SER A 60 -6.92 2.69 9.04
N PHE A 61 -7.44 1.78 8.21
CA PHE A 61 -8.88 1.69 7.93
C PHE A 61 -9.68 1.47 9.20
N ASN A 62 -9.40 0.42 9.96
CA ASN A 62 -10.15 0.08 11.17
C ASN A 62 -10.07 1.16 12.25
N ARG A 63 -8.95 1.88 12.34
CA ARG A 63 -8.80 3.01 13.26
C ARG A 63 -9.65 4.21 12.84
N LEU A 64 -9.64 4.56 11.54
CA LEU A 64 -10.38 5.71 11.01
C LEU A 64 -11.89 5.46 10.93
N THR A 65 -12.32 4.20 10.80
CA THR A 65 -13.74 3.81 10.82
C THR A 65 -14.25 3.35 12.18
N ALA A 66 -13.45 3.50 13.24
CA ALA A 66 -13.86 3.15 14.59
C ALA A 66 -15.17 3.87 14.96
N GLY A 67 -16.21 3.10 15.30
CA GLY A 67 -17.54 3.62 15.62
C GLY A 67 -18.45 3.92 14.42
N GLN A 68 -18.00 3.70 13.18
CA GLN A 68 -18.79 3.93 11.95
C GLN A 68 -19.47 2.67 11.43
N GLY A 69 -19.31 1.53 12.12
CA GLY A 69 -19.87 0.24 11.70
C GLY A 69 -19.21 -0.40 10.50
N MET A 70 -18.08 0.16 10.02
CA MET A 70 -17.29 -0.42 8.93
C MET A 70 -16.07 -1.16 9.46
N LYS A 71 -15.76 -2.31 8.87
CA LYS A 71 -14.63 -3.16 9.27
C LYS A 71 -13.84 -3.70 8.08
N ALA A 72 -12.52 -3.59 8.17
CA ALA A 72 -11.59 -4.29 7.31
C ALA A 72 -11.06 -5.57 7.98
N SER A 73 -10.76 -6.60 7.17
CA SER A 73 -10.16 -7.86 7.61
C SER A 73 -9.17 -8.40 6.56
N THR A 74 -8.32 -9.34 6.97
CA THR A 74 -7.45 -10.12 6.08
C THR A 74 -7.82 -11.61 6.16
N PRO A 75 -7.22 -12.49 5.33
CA PRO A 75 -7.36 -13.94 5.51
C PRO A 75 -6.97 -14.45 6.90
N ARG A 76 -6.17 -13.68 7.66
CA ARG A 76 -5.82 -13.99 9.04
C ARG A 76 -7.01 -13.84 10.00
N GLU A 77 -7.88 -12.84 9.79
CA GLU A 77 -9.03 -12.54 10.65
C GLU A 77 -10.37 -13.08 10.14
N ASP A 78 -10.57 -13.18 8.83
CA ASP A 78 -11.77 -13.72 8.19
C ASP A 78 -11.37 -14.91 7.29
N VAL A 79 -11.25 -16.08 7.93
CA VAL A 79 -10.79 -17.33 7.30
C VAL A 79 -11.80 -17.93 6.32
N ASP A 80 -13.05 -17.47 6.37
CA ASP A 80 -14.15 -17.95 5.53
C ASP A 80 -14.22 -17.17 4.21
N CYS A 81 -13.77 -15.91 4.20
CA CYS A 81 -13.66 -15.12 2.98
C CYS A 81 -12.57 -15.68 2.03
N ARG A 82 -12.96 -15.96 0.79
CA ARG A 82 -12.08 -16.55 -0.23
C ARG A 82 -11.60 -15.57 -1.30
N LEU A 83 -11.95 -14.29 -1.20
CA LEU A 83 -11.60 -13.28 -2.20
C LEU A 83 -10.16 -12.78 -2.03
N THR A 84 -9.20 -13.70 -1.98
CA THR A 84 -7.79 -13.40 -1.70
C THR A 84 -7.00 -12.94 -2.92
N ALA A 85 -7.61 -12.92 -4.11
CA ALA A 85 -6.93 -12.73 -5.39
C ALA A 85 -5.80 -13.73 -5.71
N GLY A 86 -5.87 -14.97 -5.19
CA GLY A 86 -4.89 -16.03 -5.54
C GLY A 86 -4.84 -16.41 -7.03
N THR A 87 -5.79 -15.93 -7.84
CA THR A 87 -5.80 -16.06 -9.30
C THR A 87 -5.29 -14.84 -10.06
N ASN A 88 -4.92 -13.76 -9.36
CA ASN A 88 -4.39 -12.57 -10.00
C ASN A 88 -2.99 -12.83 -10.56
N VAL A 89 -2.86 -12.65 -11.88
CA VAL A 89 -1.60 -12.86 -12.60
C VAL A 89 -0.49 -11.93 -12.08
N PHE A 90 -0.77 -10.65 -11.90
CA PHE A 90 0.22 -9.69 -11.40
C PHE A 90 0.62 -9.98 -9.95
N GLY A 91 -0.33 -10.31 -9.08
CA GLY A 91 -0.07 -10.70 -7.70
C GLY A 91 0.80 -11.97 -7.60
N ARG A 92 0.53 -12.98 -8.45
CA ARG A 92 1.36 -14.19 -8.54
C ARG A 92 2.80 -13.87 -8.93
N TYR A 93 2.98 -12.99 -9.91
CA TYR A 93 4.30 -12.57 -10.35
C TYR A 93 5.08 -11.86 -9.23
N LEU A 94 4.43 -10.93 -8.51
CA LEU A 94 5.02 -10.26 -7.35
C LEU A 94 5.32 -11.22 -6.18
N ASN A 95 4.58 -12.32 -6.07
CA ASN A 95 4.79 -13.38 -5.08
C ASN A 95 5.67 -14.52 -5.61
N GLY A 96 6.60 -14.22 -6.52
CA GLY A 96 7.68 -15.13 -6.90
C GLY A 96 7.35 -16.16 -7.97
N VAL A 97 6.15 -16.15 -8.57
CA VAL A 97 5.83 -17.06 -9.68
C VAL A 97 6.54 -16.60 -10.96
N PRO A 98 7.36 -17.44 -11.61
CA PRO A 98 8.05 -17.08 -12.85
C PRO A 98 7.09 -16.60 -13.95
N GLN A 99 7.51 -15.59 -14.72
CA GLN A 99 6.69 -14.95 -15.75
C GLN A 99 6.10 -15.95 -16.76
N GLU A 100 6.86 -16.98 -17.14
CA GLU A 100 6.41 -18.01 -18.08
C GLU A 100 5.37 -18.98 -17.49
N LYS A 101 5.17 -18.97 -16.17
CA LYS A 101 4.27 -19.86 -15.42
C LYS A 101 3.11 -19.14 -14.74
N VAL A 102 3.14 -17.81 -14.67
CA VAL A 102 2.24 -16.94 -13.89
C VAL A 102 0.75 -17.15 -14.16
N CYS A 103 0.38 -17.50 -15.40
CA CYS A 103 -1.02 -17.72 -15.78
C CYS A 103 -1.63 -18.96 -15.12
N LYS A 104 -0.82 -19.97 -14.77
CA LYS A 104 -1.31 -21.30 -14.35
C LYS A 104 -0.79 -21.75 -12.98
N THR A 105 0.21 -21.09 -12.44
CA THR A 105 0.85 -21.49 -11.18
C THR A 105 0.42 -20.56 -10.06
N VAL A 106 0.00 -21.14 -8.94
CA VAL A 106 -0.32 -20.39 -7.71
C VAL A 106 0.99 -20.03 -7.01
N ALA A 107 1.03 -18.88 -6.33
CA ALA A 107 2.17 -18.50 -5.52
C ALA A 107 2.32 -19.41 -4.30
N ASP A 108 3.57 -19.77 -3.96
CA ASP A 108 3.89 -20.46 -2.72
C ASP A 108 3.97 -19.44 -1.58
N GLU A 109 3.40 -19.76 -0.42
CA GLU A 109 3.36 -18.84 0.73
C GLU A 109 4.75 -18.40 1.17
N LYS A 110 5.75 -19.26 1.03
CA LYS A 110 7.14 -18.95 1.40
C LYS A 110 7.79 -17.87 0.53
N ASP A 111 7.26 -17.65 -0.68
CA ASP A 111 7.79 -16.71 -1.67
C ASP A 111 7.05 -15.36 -1.62
N VAL A 112 6.02 -15.24 -0.77
CA VAL A 112 5.22 -14.03 -0.59
C VAL A 112 6.02 -12.99 0.20
N THR A 113 6.23 -11.83 -0.41
CA THR A 113 6.99 -10.72 0.17
C THR A 113 6.10 -9.66 0.83
N GLY A 114 4.79 -9.70 0.59
CA GLY A 114 3.84 -8.66 1.03
C GLY A 114 3.78 -7.42 0.14
N LYS A 115 4.54 -7.38 -0.98
CA LYS A 115 4.54 -6.25 -1.94
C LYS A 115 3.25 -6.08 -2.73
N PHE A 116 2.40 -7.10 -2.78
CA PHE A 116 1.09 -7.00 -3.40
C PHE A 116 0.03 -6.78 -2.32
N ALA A 117 -0.76 -5.72 -2.45
CA ALA A 117 -1.93 -5.45 -1.63
C ALA A 117 -3.18 -5.47 -2.51
N HIS A 118 -4.01 -6.46 -2.31
CA HIS A 118 -5.30 -6.59 -2.97
C HIS A 118 -6.40 -6.17 -2.00
N VAL A 119 -7.33 -5.36 -2.50
CA VAL A 119 -8.44 -4.78 -1.73
C VAL A 119 -9.75 -5.17 -2.40
N GLU A 120 -10.59 -5.92 -1.70
CA GLU A 120 -12.00 -6.11 -2.06
C GLU A 120 -12.85 -5.24 -1.16
N GLN A 121 -13.80 -4.51 -1.73
CA GLN A 121 -14.61 -3.56 -0.96
C GLN A 121 -16.08 -3.55 -1.38
N LYS A 122 -16.96 -3.52 -0.38
CA LYS A 122 -18.39 -3.28 -0.55
C LYS A 122 -18.65 -1.87 -1.07
N ARG A 123 -19.87 -1.65 -1.56
CA ARG A 123 -20.23 -0.39 -2.20
C ARG A 123 -20.00 0.82 -1.30
N ALA A 124 -20.40 0.73 -0.03
CA ALA A 124 -20.28 1.83 0.93
C ALA A 124 -18.82 2.29 1.14
N SER A 125 -17.86 1.35 1.19
CA SER A 125 -16.44 1.70 1.27
C SER A 125 -15.91 2.25 -0.05
N ARG A 126 -16.28 1.64 -1.18
CA ARG A 126 -15.82 2.03 -2.52
C ARG A 126 -16.22 3.44 -2.93
N GLU A 127 -17.41 3.88 -2.53
CA GLU A 127 -17.91 5.22 -2.85
C GLU A 127 -17.38 6.29 -1.86
N ASN A 128 -16.70 5.89 -0.79
CA ASN A 128 -16.13 6.79 0.20
C ASN A 128 -14.68 7.15 -0.12
N ILE A 129 -14.49 7.97 -1.14
CA ILE A 129 -13.16 8.40 -1.62
C ILE A 129 -12.38 9.13 -0.52
N SER A 130 -13.03 10.01 0.24
CA SER A 130 -12.38 10.76 1.33
C SER A 130 -11.82 9.86 2.42
N LEU A 131 -12.53 8.77 2.77
CA LEU A 131 -12.02 7.76 3.70
C LEU A 131 -10.77 7.09 3.13
N TRP A 132 -10.80 6.64 1.87
CA TRP A 132 -9.65 5.98 1.26
C TRP A 132 -8.42 6.89 1.14
N THR A 133 -8.61 8.18 0.82
CA THR A 133 -7.52 9.15 0.87
C THR A 133 -6.90 9.21 2.26
N ALA A 134 -7.71 9.37 3.31
CA ALA A 134 -7.22 9.43 4.69
C ALA A 134 -6.53 8.12 5.12
N VAL A 135 -7.05 6.96 4.70
CA VAL A 135 -6.44 5.64 4.98
C VAL A 135 -5.08 5.51 4.33
N ILE A 136 -4.92 5.96 3.08
CA ILE A 136 -3.64 5.90 2.37
C ILE A 136 -2.62 6.84 3.01
N GLU A 137 -3.01 8.09 3.29
CA GLU A 137 -2.14 9.09 3.92
C GLU A 137 -1.67 8.65 5.31
N ASP A 138 -2.53 7.98 6.07
CA ASP A 138 -2.20 7.44 7.39
C ASP A 138 -1.32 6.18 7.31
N ALA A 139 -1.64 5.26 6.39
CA ALA A 139 -0.89 4.02 6.22
C ALA A 139 0.53 4.25 5.67
N PHE A 140 0.70 5.32 4.88
CA PHE A 140 1.93 5.63 4.16
C PHE A 140 2.26 7.12 4.27
N PRO A 141 2.67 7.60 5.46
CA PRO A 141 3.00 8.99 5.64
C PRO A 141 4.19 9.37 4.76
N VAL A 142 4.01 10.37 3.91
CA VAL A 142 5.11 10.94 3.13
C VAL A 142 6.01 11.69 4.11
N SER A 143 7.25 11.24 4.28
CA SER A 143 8.26 11.99 5.02
C SER A 143 8.32 13.41 4.47
N GLN A 144 7.86 14.39 5.24
CA GLN A 144 8.05 15.78 4.89
C GLN A 144 9.55 16.04 4.99
N VAL A 145 10.22 16.16 3.84
CA VAL A 145 11.57 16.70 3.79
C VAL A 145 11.50 18.06 4.48
N SER A 146 12.01 18.16 5.70
CA SER A 146 12.12 19.45 6.38
C SER A 146 12.88 20.38 5.44
N PRO A 147 12.35 21.56 5.08
CA PRO A 147 13.16 22.56 4.42
C PRO A 147 14.26 22.93 5.43
N GLN A 148 15.46 22.40 5.24
CA GLN A 148 16.64 22.95 5.88
C GLN A 148 16.70 24.41 5.40
N LEU A 149 16.32 25.32 6.29
CA LEU A 149 16.58 26.75 6.17
C LEU A 149 18.08 26.91 5.98
N SER A 150 18.49 26.97 4.71
CA SER A 150 19.81 27.42 4.32
C SER A 150 19.90 28.86 4.78
N THR A 151 20.47 29.04 5.97
CA THR A 151 20.68 30.33 6.59
C THR A 151 21.78 31.01 5.77
N ILE A 152 21.39 31.63 4.66
CA ILE A 152 22.26 32.54 3.93
C ILE A 152 22.44 33.74 4.86
N PHE A 153 23.58 33.78 5.55
CA PHE A 153 24.09 34.96 6.22
C PHE A 153 24.27 36.05 5.16
N LEU A 154 23.28 36.95 5.05
CA LEU A 154 23.43 38.19 4.30
C LEU A 154 24.29 39.13 5.15
N VAL A 155 25.62 39.07 4.99
CA VAL A 155 26.52 40.07 5.56
C VAL A 155 26.33 41.36 4.76
N MET A 156 25.48 42.27 5.25
CA MET A 156 25.49 43.66 4.81
C MET A 156 26.75 44.33 5.35
N VAL A 157 27.78 44.44 4.49
CA VAL A 157 28.93 45.31 4.74
C VAL A 157 28.46 46.75 4.56
N LEU A 158 28.13 47.41 5.67
CA LEU A 158 27.97 48.86 5.72
C LEU A 158 29.38 49.49 5.70
N SER A 159 29.92 49.72 4.51
CA SER A 159 31.12 50.53 4.34
C SER A 159 30.74 52.00 4.56
N ILE A 160 30.93 52.47 5.79
CA ILE A 160 31.03 53.90 6.09
C ILE A 160 32.37 54.37 5.49
N THR A 161 32.33 55.00 4.33
CA THR A 161 33.38 55.93 3.93
C THR A 161 32.88 57.33 4.20
N ALA A 162 33.19 57.81 5.39
CA ALA A 162 33.43 59.22 5.63
C ALA A 162 34.63 59.69 4.79
N PHE A 163 34.79 61.02 4.70
CA PHE A 163 35.77 61.81 3.95
C PHE A 163 35.32 62.16 2.51
N TYR A 164 35.19 63.42 2.10
CA TYR A 164 36.01 64.60 2.41
C TYR A 164 35.22 65.92 2.34
N ALA A 165 35.66 66.86 3.20
CA ALA A 165 35.74 68.33 3.08
C ALA A 165 34.48 69.17 2.80
#